data_AF-A0A3M1S946-F1
#
_entry.id   AF-A0A3M1S946-F1
#
_cell.length_a   1.000
_cell.length_b   1.000
_cell.length_c   1.000
_cell.angle_alpha   90.00
_cell.angle_beta   90.00
_cell.angle_gamma   90.00
#
_symmetry.space_group_name_H-M   'P 1'
#
loop_
_entity.id
_entity.type
_entity.pdbx_description
1 polymer ?
#
loop_
_entity_poly.entity_id
_entity_poly.type
_entity_poly.pdbx_seq_one_letter_code
_entity_poly.pdbx_strand_id
1 'polypeptide(L)'
;RAYSEQFDGYFPAPSQRDKPVVAGFYAPLLLETGYLPEPASLYCPASPPKGRLPSLATTTCRTERSAPPKVADLSFVYGYTLGYVSHGEYRPVRCLNRSTYAVMADPPLENVAAGGEHVRGPHGCRGQNVLFEDGHVTYLTCVKLPSTDDDLFLNRLGHVAPGVDRDDSVVARGTTPITSRP
;
A
#
# COMPACT_ATOMS: atom_id res chain seq x y z
N ARG A 1 11.96 18.24 -3.19
CA ARG A 1 10.82 18.23 -4.13
C ARG A 1 10.17 16.85 -4.02
N ALA A 2 8.87 16.77 -3.82
CA ALA A 2 8.18 15.50 -3.58
C ALA A 2 8.08 14.67 -4.87
N TYR A 3 7.84 13.36 -4.75
CA TYR A 3 7.65 12.46 -5.90
C TYR A 3 6.50 12.92 -6.79
N SER A 4 5.32 13.14 -6.21
CA SER A 4 4.12 13.51 -6.98
C SER A 4 4.29 14.79 -7.79
N GLU A 5 5.07 15.76 -7.31
CA GLU A 5 5.38 17.00 -8.03
C GLU A 5 6.18 16.78 -9.34
N GLN A 6 6.90 15.66 -9.44
CA GLN A 6 7.69 15.29 -10.62
C GLN A 6 7.00 14.25 -11.51
N PHE A 7 5.93 13.62 -11.02
CA PHE A 7 5.19 12.57 -11.71
C PHE A 7 3.71 12.95 -11.87
N ASP A 8 3.44 14.14 -12.44
CA ASP A 8 2.11 14.64 -12.82
C ASP A 8 1.05 14.64 -11.70
N GLY A 9 1.49 14.77 -10.45
CA GLY A 9 0.66 14.72 -9.27
C GLY A 9 0.29 13.31 -8.82
N TYR A 10 0.91 12.25 -9.35
CA TYR A 10 0.62 10.87 -8.96
C TYR A 10 1.57 10.35 -7.90
N PHE A 11 1.04 9.54 -6.99
CA PHE A 11 1.86 8.73 -6.12
C PHE A 11 2.53 7.58 -6.90
N PRO A 12 3.59 6.95 -6.33
CA PRO A 12 4.18 5.75 -6.90
C PRO A 12 3.14 4.75 -7.39
N ALA A 13 3.21 4.42 -8.68
CA ALA A 13 2.31 3.48 -9.33
C ALA A 13 3.09 2.47 -10.17
N PRO A 14 2.56 1.25 -10.36
CA PRO A 14 3.15 0.29 -11.29
C PRO A 14 3.20 0.85 -12.71
N SER A 15 4.39 0.87 -13.30
CA SER A 15 4.59 1.35 -14.68
C SER A 15 4.02 0.40 -15.74
N GLN A 16 3.88 -0.89 -15.41
CA GLN A 16 3.38 -1.93 -16.31
C GLN A 16 2.22 -2.65 -15.65
N ARG A 17 0.99 -2.34 -16.10
CA ARG A 17 -0.27 -2.85 -15.54
C ARG A 17 -0.44 -4.37 -15.69
N ASP A 18 0.29 -4.97 -16.61
CA ASP A 18 0.19 -6.41 -16.95
C ASP A 18 1.19 -7.28 -16.19
N LYS A 19 2.06 -6.66 -15.38
CA LYS A 19 3.06 -7.38 -14.58
C LYS A 19 2.57 -7.53 -13.14
N PRO A 20 2.70 -8.72 -12.54
CA PRO A 20 2.42 -8.88 -11.12
C PRO A 20 3.38 -7.99 -10.34
N VAL A 21 2.81 -7.13 -9.52
CA VAL A 21 3.52 -6.21 -8.64
C VAL A 21 2.78 -6.22 -7.31
N VAL A 22 3.48 -5.91 -6.23
CA VAL A 22 2.90 -5.90 -4.90
C VAL A 22 2.94 -4.51 -4.30
N ALA A 23 2.03 -4.22 -3.37
CA ALA A 23 1.86 -2.89 -2.78
C ALA A 23 3.19 -2.26 -2.32
N GLY A 24 4.11 -3.06 -1.77
CA GLY A 24 5.39 -2.61 -1.24
C GLY A 24 6.41 -2.15 -2.29
N PHE A 25 6.13 -2.24 -3.59
CA PHE A 25 7.07 -1.84 -4.66
C PHE A 25 7.50 -0.37 -4.57
N TYR A 26 6.70 0.49 -3.93
CA TYR A 26 7.03 1.89 -3.70
C TYR A 26 8.35 2.04 -2.92
N ALA A 27 8.64 1.10 -2.00
CA ALA A 27 9.81 1.16 -1.12
C ALA A 27 11.13 1.15 -1.91
N PRO A 28 11.45 0.10 -2.71
CA PRO A 28 12.64 0.13 -3.53
C PRO A 28 12.60 1.21 -4.62
N LEU A 29 11.42 1.52 -5.16
CA LEU A 29 11.28 2.60 -6.14
C LEU A 29 11.77 3.93 -5.58
N LEU A 30 11.26 4.37 -4.43
CA LEU A 30 11.59 5.66 -3.83
C LEU A 30 13.04 5.72 -3.33
N LEU A 31 13.62 4.61 -2.86
CA LEU A 31 15.03 4.54 -2.48
C LEU A 31 15.95 4.64 -3.70
N GLU A 32 15.71 3.83 -4.74
CA GLU A 32 16.57 3.80 -5.94
C GLU A 32 16.51 5.11 -6.73
N THR A 33 15.38 5.82 -6.66
CA THR A 33 15.20 7.13 -7.31
C THR A 33 15.59 8.32 -6.42
N GLY A 34 16.05 8.07 -5.19
CA GLY A 34 16.55 9.10 -4.27
C GLY A 34 15.49 9.99 -3.63
N TYR A 35 14.21 9.62 -3.69
CA TYR A 35 13.13 10.33 -2.99
C TYR A 35 13.00 9.96 -1.52
N LEU A 36 13.58 8.83 -1.12
CA LEU A 36 13.81 8.49 0.29
C LEU A 36 15.32 8.42 0.56
N PRO A 37 15.81 9.10 1.61
CA PRO A 37 17.24 9.17 1.89
C PRO A 37 17.80 7.87 2.45
N GLU A 38 16.99 7.10 3.18
CA GLU A 38 17.42 5.86 3.83
C GLU A 38 16.28 4.86 4.03
N PRO A 39 16.59 3.56 4.12
CA PRO A 39 15.59 2.51 4.36
C PRO A 39 14.83 2.64 5.67
N ALA A 40 15.41 3.28 6.69
CA ALA A 40 14.83 3.38 8.03
C ALA A 40 13.47 4.09 8.05
N SER A 41 13.19 4.93 7.06
CA SER A 41 11.90 5.61 6.90
C SER A 41 10.76 4.70 6.43
N LEU A 42 11.04 3.45 6.06
CA LEU A 42 10.05 2.55 5.43
C LEU A 42 9.38 1.58 6.39
N TYR A 43 9.79 1.51 7.65
CA TYR A 43 9.26 0.54 8.60
C TYR A 43 9.07 1.16 9.98
N CYS A 44 8.21 0.53 10.77
CA CYS A 44 7.95 0.94 12.14
C CYS A 44 9.23 0.78 13.00
N PRO A 45 9.69 1.82 13.71
CA PRO A 45 10.87 1.72 14.59
C PRO A 45 10.72 0.67 15.71
N ALA A 46 9.48 0.35 16.11
CA ALA A 46 9.19 -0.68 17.10
C ALA A 46 9.32 -2.12 16.54
N SER A 47 9.42 -2.28 15.21
CA SER A 47 9.56 -3.57 14.54
C SER A 47 10.55 -3.45 13.38
N PRO A 48 11.85 -3.21 13.65
CA PRO A 48 12.84 -3.07 12.61
C PRO A 48 13.04 -4.41 11.86
N PRO A 49 13.17 -4.40 10.52
CA PRO A 49 13.38 -5.60 9.74
C PRO A 49 14.77 -6.17 10.00
N LYS A 50 14.88 -7.50 9.92
CA LYS A 50 16.15 -8.23 10.03
C LYS A 50 16.84 -8.46 8.67
N GLY A 51 16.29 -7.90 7.59
CA GLY A 51 16.71 -8.15 6.21
C GLY A 51 16.98 -6.87 5.42
N ARG A 52 17.50 -7.05 4.20
CA ARG A 52 17.70 -5.96 3.23
C ARG A 52 16.48 -5.85 2.32
N LEU A 53 16.10 -4.63 1.97
CA LEU A 53 15.11 -4.40 0.92
C LEU A 53 15.57 -4.99 -0.43
N PRO A 54 14.68 -5.67 -1.16
CA PRO A 54 14.96 -6.12 -2.53
C PRO A 54 15.14 -4.91 -3.45
N SER A 55 15.76 -5.11 -4.62
CA SER A 55 15.76 -4.09 -5.68
C SER A 55 14.40 -4.00 -6.38
N LEU A 56 14.11 -2.88 -7.02
CA LEU A 56 12.86 -2.66 -7.78
C LEU A 56 12.67 -3.71 -8.89
N ALA A 57 13.77 -4.10 -9.54
CA ALA A 57 13.76 -5.16 -10.56
C ALA A 57 13.28 -6.50 -10.00
N THR A 58 13.63 -6.82 -8.76
CA THR A 58 13.23 -8.08 -8.10
C THR A 58 11.74 -8.06 -7.72
N THR A 59 11.19 -6.89 -7.39
CA THR A 59 9.78 -6.72 -7.02
C THR A 59 8.82 -6.80 -8.21
N THR A 60 9.32 -6.70 -9.44
CA THR A 60 8.54 -6.66 -10.68
C THR A 60 8.74 -7.90 -11.58
N CYS A 61 9.50 -8.90 -11.12
CA CYS A 61 9.90 -10.04 -11.96
C CYS A 61 8.95 -11.24 -11.94
N ARG A 62 8.70 -11.75 -13.15
CA ARG A 62 8.05 -13.02 -13.45
C ARG A 62 8.93 -14.18 -12.98
N THR A 63 8.39 -15.14 -12.24
CA THR A 63 8.86 -16.52 -12.33
C THR A 63 8.21 -17.17 -13.55
N GLU A 64 8.93 -18.08 -14.19
CA GLU A 64 8.48 -18.79 -15.38
C GLU A 64 7.10 -19.44 -15.21
N ARG A 65 6.45 -19.72 -16.35
CA ARG A 65 5.02 -20.03 -16.56
C ARG A 65 4.40 -21.15 -15.70
N SER A 66 5.16 -21.75 -14.79
CA SER A 66 4.83 -22.91 -13.97
C SER A 66 5.32 -22.82 -12.51
N ALA A 67 5.92 -21.71 -12.07
CA ALA A 67 6.25 -21.46 -10.67
C ALA A 67 5.51 -20.20 -10.16
N PRO A 68 4.94 -20.20 -8.94
CA PRO A 68 4.35 -19.00 -8.38
C PRO A 68 5.43 -17.90 -8.26
N PRO A 69 5.11 -16.63 -8.58
CA PRO A 69 6.06 -15.52 -8.43
C PRO A 69 6.64 -15.54 -7.03
N LYS A 70 7.97 -15.66 -6.93
CA LYS A 70 8.69 -15.31 -5.71
C LYS A 70 8.63 -13.80 -5.58
N VAL A 71 7.51 -13.32 -5.05
CA VAL A 71 7.36 -11.94 -4.60
C VAL A 71 8.40 -11.72 -3.51
N ALA A 72 9.19 -10.67 -3.64
CA ALA A 72 10.13 -10.30 -2.60
C ALA A 72 9.37 -9.99 -1.31
N ASP A 73 9.83 -10.53 -0.18
CA ASP A 73 9.19 -10.27 1.10
C ASP A 73 9.34 -8.78 1.43
N LEU A 74 8.21 -8.08 1.38
CA LEU A 74 8.03 -6.67 1.72
C LEU A 74 6.98 -6.54 2.83
N SER A 75 6.78 -7.60 3.63
CA SER A 75 5.80 -7.59 4.71
C SER A 75 6.14 -6.62 5.85
N PHE A 76 7.41 -6.23 5.93
CA PHE A 76 7.96 -5.39 6.99
C PHE A 76 7.95 -3.89 6.69
N VAL A 77 7.67 -3.48 5.44
CA VAL A 77 7.50 -2.05 5.14
C VAL A 77 6.09 -1.60 5.53
N TYR A 78 5.89 -0.28 5.68
CA TYR A 78 4.55 0.30 5.80
C TYR A 78 3.65 -0.21 4.67
N GLY A 79 2.38 -0.45 5.01
CA GLY A 79 1.36 -0.73 4.00
C GLY A 79 1.20 0.45 3.05
N TYR A 80 0.77 0.17 1.84
CA TYR A 80 0.66 1.16 0.77
C TYR A 80 -0.70 1.08 0.06
N THR A 81 -1.18 2.22 -0.42
CA THR A 81 -2.44 2.30 -1.17
C THR A 81 -2.43 1.41 -2.42
N LEU A 82 -3.52 0.67 -2.63
CA LEU A 82 -3.71 -0.18 -3.80
C LEU A 82 -4.26 0.58 -5.02
N GLY A 83 -4.47 1.89 -4.94
CA GLY A 83 -5.19 2.62 -5.98
C GLY A 83 -6.66 2.21 -6.06
N TYR A 84 -7.24 2.34 -7.25
CA TYR A 84 -8.66 2.02 -7.46
C TYR A 84 -8.92 1.44 -8.84
N VAL A 85 -10.07 0.80 -9.01
CA VAL A 85 -10.57 0.34 -10.31
C VAL A 85 -11.69 1.27 -10.77
N SER A 86 -11.64 1.70 -12.02
CA SER A 86 -12.70 2.48 -12.66
C SER A 86 -12.92 1.97 -14.07
N HIS A 87 -14.17 1.63 -14.41
CA HIS A 87 -14.54 1.01 -15.68
C HIS A 87 -13.74 -0.28 -15.99
N GLY A 88 -13.45 -1.08 -14.96
CA GLY A 88 -12.68 -2.34 -15.09
C GLY A 88 -11.17 -2.15 -15.27
N GLU A 89 -10.67 -0.92 -15.23
CA GLU A 89 -9.25 -0.60 -15.35
C GLU A 89 -8.68 -0.11 -14.02
N TYR A 90 -7.47 -0.60 -13.69
CA TYR A 90 -6.67 -0.05 -12.61
C TYR A 90 -6.32 1.42 -12.88
N ARG A 91 -6.44 2.25 -11.84
CA ARG A 91 -6.09 3.66 -11.82
C ARG A 91 -5.15 3.94 -10.64
N PRO A 92 -4.02 4.64 -10.88
CA PRO A 92 -3.17 5.11 -9.81
C PRO A 92 -3.82 6.25 -9.04
N VAL A 93 -3.36 6.46 -7.80
CA VAL A 93 -3.82 7.58 -6.96
C VAL A 93 -3.13 8.87 -7.39
N ARG A 94 -3.92 9.86 -7.76
CA ARG A 94 -3.46 11.24 -7.92
C ARG A 94 -3.56 11.93 -6.57
N CYS A 95 -2.49 12.58 -6.13
CA CYS A 95 -2.45 13.45 -4.96
C CYS A 95 -3.38 14.65 -5.16
N LEU A 96 -4.56 14.60 -4.55
CA LEU A 96 -5.57 15.67 -4.53
C LEU A 96 -5.57 16.46 -3.20
N ASN A 97 -4.62 16.20 -2.32
CA ASN A 97 -4.50 16.83 -1.00
C ASN A 97 -5.74 16.64 -0.11
N ARG A 98 -6.37 15.45 -0.14
CA ARG A 98 -7.49 15.09 0.73
C ARG A 98 -6.98 14.67 2.11
N SER A 99 -7.55 15.24 3.15
CA SER A 99 -7.23 14.89 4.54
C SER A 99 -7.83 13.56 5.00
N THR A 100 -8.63 12.89 4.17
CA THR A 100 -9.30 11.63 4.52
C THR A 100 -8.80 10.44 3.71
N TYR A 101 -7.97 10.66 2.69
CA TYR A 101 -7.48 9.57 1.84
C TYR A 101 -6.18 8.97 2.39
N ALA A 102 -6.25 7.73 2.87
CA ALA A 102 -5.09 7.03 3.41
C ALA A 102 -4.13 6.57 2.30
N VAL A 103 -2.84 6.92 2.42
CA VAL A 103 -1.79 6.56 1.45
C VAL A 103 -0.89 5.45 2.00
N MET A 104 -0.53 5.54 3.28
CA MET A 104 0.28 4.52 3.96
C MET A 104 -0.25 4.28 5.37
N ALA A 105 0.03 3.09 5.91
CA ALA A 105 -0.22 2.81 7.31
C ALA A 105 0.77 1.77 7.84
N ASP A 106 0.81 1.57 9.17
CA ASP A 106 1.41 0.35 9.71
C ASP A 106 0.78 -0.89 9.03
N PRO A 107 1.57 -1.92 8.64
CA PRO A 107 1.07 -3.02 7.83
C PRO A 107 0.04 -3.87 8.60
N PRO A 108 -1.08 -4.28 7.99
CA PRO A 108 -2.07 -5.13 8.65
C PRO A 108 -1.48 -6.50 8.99
N LEU A 109 -1.98 -7.18 10.04
CA LEU A 109 -1.52 -8.52 10.48
C LEU A 109 -1.96 -9.63 9.51
N GLU A 110 -1.23 -10.76 9.44
CA GLU A 110 -1.34 -11.81 8.38
C GLU A 110 -2.69 -12.50 8.22
N ASN A 111 -3.59 -12.41 9.20
CA ASN A 111 -4.82 -13.21 9.22
C ASN A 111 -5.96 -12.64 8.39
N VAL A 112 -5.66 -11.84 7.36
CA VAL A 112 -6.67 -11.41 6.38
C VAL A 112 -6.85 -12.49 5.31
N ALA A 113 -7.20 -13.70 5.75
CA ALA A 113 -7.64 -14.74 4.84
C ALA A 113 -9.02 -14.34 4.29
N ALA A 114 -9.14 -14.40 2.97
CA ALA A 114 -10.33 -14.13 2.18
C ALA A 114 -11.67 -14.33 2.93
N GLY A 115 -12.35 -13.23 3.26
CA GLY A 115 -13.80 -13.24 3.51
C GLY A 115 -14.32 -13.24 4.95
N GLY A 116 -13.69 -12.59 5.93
CA GLY A 116 -14.26 -12.57 7.29
C GLY A 116 -13.85 -11.43 8.22
N GLU A 117 -14.69 -10.39 8.26
CA GLU A 117 -15.07 -9.45 9.34
C GLU A 117 -14.05 -8.76 10.27
N HIS A 118 -12.78 -9.14 10.38
CA HIS A 118 -11.88 -8.45 11.32
C HIS A 118 -10.44 -8.36 10.79
N VAL A 119 -10.16 -7.39 9.92
CA VAL A 119 -8.78 -6.95 9.72
C VAL A 119 -8.32 -6.33 11.03
N ARG A 120 -7.46 -7.04 11.76
CA ARG A 120 -6.88 -6.52 13.00
C ARG A 120 -5.79 -5.52 12.64
N GLY A 121 -5.93 -4.30 13.16
CA GLY A 121 -4.87 -3.31 13.13
C GLY A 121 -3.57 -3.88 13.71
N PRO A 122 -2.42 -3.39 13.24
CA PRO A 122 -1.11 -3.76 13.79
C PRO A 122 -1.03 -3.47 15.30
N HIS A 123 0.01 -4.01 15.94
CA HIS A 123 0.27 -3.85 17.38
C HIS A 123 -0.81 -4.45 18.31
N GLY A 124 -1.51 -5.50 17.86
CA GLY A 124 -2.54 -6.17 18.65
C GLY A 124 -3.79 -5.29 18.87
N CYS A 125 -4.17 -4.51 17.85
CA CYS A 125 -5.29 -3.57 17.87
C CYS A 125 -5.12 -2.40 18.85
N ARG A 126 -3.87 -2.05 19.21
CA ARG A 126 -3.58 -0.87 20.04
C ARG A 126 -3.62 0.43 19.24
N GLY A 127 -3.52 0.33 17.92
CA GLY A 127 -3.63 1.42 16.96
C GLY A 127 -2.52 1.38 15.92
N GLN A 128 -2.61 2.26 14.94
CA GLN A 128 -1.73 2.33 13.77
C GLN A 128 -1.48 3.78 13.37
N ASN A 129 -0.25 4.06 12.93
CA ASN A 129 0.03 5.31 12.24
C ASN A 129 -0.52 5.22 10.82
N VAL A 130 -1.23 6.27 10.39
CA VAL A 130 -1.77 6.40 9.04
C VAL A 130 -1.30 7.73 8.46
N LEU A 131 -0.67 7.67 7.28
CA LEU A 131 -0.27 8.82 6.48
C LEU A 131 -1.38 9.12 5.46
N PHE A 132 -1.86 10.35 5.47
CA PHE A 132 -2.88 10.84 4.54
C PHE A 132 -2.25 11.58 3.36
N GLU A 133 -3.06 11.79 2.33
CA GLU A 133 -2.62 12.37 1.05
C GLU A 133 -2.13 13.83 1.16
N ASP A 134 -2.64 14.61 2.10
CA ASP A 134 -2.16 15.95 2.44
C ASP A 134 -0.87 15.95 3.30
N GLY A 135 -0.33 14.77 3.60
CA GLY A 135 0.94 14.57 4.29
C GLY A 135 0.85 14.52 5.81
N HIS A 136 -0.33 14.73 6.42
CA HIS A 136 -0.45 14.58 7.87
C HIS A 136 -0.47 13.09 8.27
N VAL A 137 -0.02 12.82 9.49
CA VAL A 137 -0.03 11.49 10.08
C VAL A 137 -0.92 11.49 11.31
N THR A 138 -1.81 10.51 11.40
CA THR A 138 -2.71 10.33 12.56
C THR A 138 -2.54 8.92 13.12
N TYR A 139 -2.51 8.82 14.45
CA TYR A 139 -2.62 7.54 15.14
C TYR A 139 -4.09 7.16 15.30
N LEU A 140 -4.51 6.08 14.66
CA LEU A 140 -5.88 5.56 14.73
C LEU A 140 -5.93 4.28 15.56
N THR A 141 -6.88 4.18 16.47
CA THR A 141 -7.17 2.94 17.23
C THR A 141 -8.24 2.07 16.57
N CYS A 142 -8.89 2.59 15.53
CA CYS A 142 -9.90 1.92 14.73
C CYS A 142 -9.46 1.85 13.27
N VAL A 143 -9.91 0.81 12.55
CA VAL A 143 -9.68 0.68 11.10
C VAL A 143 -10.59 1.57 10.27
N LYS A 144 -11.71 2.05 10.84
CA LYS A 144 -12.58 3.03 10.19
C LYS A 144 -11.93 4.41 10.19
N LEU A 145 -11.86 5.01 9.00
CA LEU A 145 -11.26 6.32 8.82
C LEU A 145 -12.18 7.42 9.37
N PRO A 146 -11.65 8.40 10.12
CA PRO A 146 -12.48 9.48 10.67
C PRO A 146 -13.20 10.27 9.57
N SER A 147 -14.48 10.59 9.80
CA SER A 147 -15.30 11.41 8.90
C SER A 147 -15.65 10.76 7.55
N THR A 148 -15.40 9.46 7.39
CA THR A 148 -15.78 8.64 6.24
C THR A 148 -16.30 7.28 6.70
N ASP A 149 -17.08 6.59 5.87
CA ASP A 149 -17.47 5.19 6.14
C ASP A 149 -16.42 4.16 5.66
N ASP A 150 -15.31 4.64 5.13
CA ASP A 150 -14.23 3.81 4.57
C ASP A 150 -13.49 3.04 5.66
N ASP A 151 -13.06 1.84 5.28
CA ASP A 151 -12.16 1.00 6.05
C ASP A 151 -10.73 1.17 5.52
N LEU A 152 -9.76 1.33 6.41
CA LEU A 152 -8.36 1.52 6.05
C LEU A 152 -7.79 0.37 5.20
N PHE A 153 -8.29 -0.86 5.40
CA PHE A 153 -7.73 -2.07 4.82
C PHE A 153 -8.68 -2.80 3.85
N LEU A 154 -9.94 -2.39 3.79
CA LEU A 154 -10.95 -3.00 2.93
C LEU A 154 -11.57 -1.94 2.02
N ASN A 155 -11.76 -2.28 0.74
CA ASN A 155 -12.60 -1.46 -0.14
C ASN A 155 -14.06 -1.49 0.34
N ARG A 156 -14.91 -0.67 -0.27
CA ARG A 156 -16.35 -0.64 0.05
C ARG A 156 -17.13 -1.94 -0.26
N LEU A 157 -16.49 -2.93 -0.88
CA LEU A 157 -17.04 -4.29 -1.05
C LEU A 157 -16.58 -5.27 0.05
N GLY A 158 -15.74 -4.83 0.99
CA GLY A 158 -15.24 -5.66 2.08
C GLY A 158 -14.03 -6.52 1.70
N HIS A 159 -13.28 -6.15 0.67
CA HIS A 159 -12.13 -6.92 0.18
C HIS A 159 -10.81 -6.13 0.30
N VAL A 160 -9.71 -6.85 0.54
CA VAL A 160 -8.34 -6.30 0.37
C VAL A 160 -8.01 -6.28 -1.12
N ALA A 161 -8.57 -5.30 -1.81
CA ALA A 161 -8.40 -5.07 -3.24
C ALA A 161 -8.41 -3.56 -3.49
N PRO A 162 -8.03 -3.06 -4.69
CA PRO A 162 -8.16 -1.65 -4.99
C PRO A 162 -9.58 -1.13 -4.72
N GLY A 163 -9.67 0.16 -4.41
CA GLY A 163 -10.94 0.85 -4.20
C GLY A 163 -11.86 0.74 -5.42
N VAL A 164 -13.17 0.82 -5.20
CA VAL A 164 -14.14 0.75 -6.31
C VAL A 164 -14.33 2.09 -7.03
N ASP A 165 -13.76 3.17 -6.50
CA ASP A 165 -13.54 4.44 -7.19
C ASP A 165 -12.38 5.22 -6.55
N ARG A 166 -12.14 6.43 -7.04
CA ARG A 166 -11.02 7.28 -6.64
C ARG A 166 -11.02 7.70 -5.17
N ASP A 167 -12.16 7.61 -4.49
CA ASP A 167 -12.35 8.08 -3.12
C ASP A 167 -12.30 6.92 -2.11
N ASP A 168 -12.38 5.67 -2.57
CA ASP A 168 -12.26 4.45 -1.76
C ASP A 168 -10.78 4.07 -1.53
N SER A 169 -10.21 4.53 -0.41
CA SER A 169 -8.80 4.27 -0.10
C SER A 169 -8.61 2.90 0.56
N VAL A 170 -7.73 2.07 -0.02
CA VAL A 170 -7.34 0.78 0.58
C VAL A 170 -5.84 0.70 0.74
N VAL A 171 -5.36 0.64 1.98
CA VAL A 171 -3.96 0.39 2.29
C VAL A 171 -3.77 -1.11 2.47
N ALA A 172 -2.79 -1.70 1.79
CA ALA A 172 -2.51 -3.12 1.90
C ALA A 172 -1.07 -3.40 2.30
N ARG A 173 -0.85 -4.58 2.88
CA ARG A 173 0.49 -5.04 3.23
C ARG A 173 1.39 -5.08 2.00
N GLY A 174 2.69 -4.83 2.17
CA GLY A 174 3.64 -4.76 1.06
C GLY A 174 3.74 -6.01 0.16
N THR A 175 3.33 -7.18 0.63
CA THR A 175 3.25 -8.43 -0.15
C THR A 175 1.95 -8.62 -0.94
N THR A 176 0.98 -7.72 -0.78
CA THR A 176 -0.34 -7.84 -1.43
C THR A 176 -0.23 -7.52 -2.91
N PRO A 177 -0.67 -8.42 -3.82
CA PRO A 177 -0.71 -8.15 -5.25
C PRO A 177 -1.61 -6.96 -5.59
N ILE A 178 -1.13 -6.06 -6.45
CA ILE A 178 -1.96 -5.04 -7.07
C ILE A 178 -2.58 -5.66 -8.32
N THR A 179 -3.88 -5.87 -8.32
CA THR A 179 -4.59 -6.45 -9.48
C THR A 179 -5.85 -5.64 -9.81
N SER A 180 -6.28 -5.66 -11.06
CA SER A 180 -7.51 -4.98 -11.50
C SER A 180 -8.80 -5.76 -11.20
N ARG A 181 -8.70 -6.94 -10.58
CA ARG A 181 -9.83 -7.81 -10.27
C ARG A 181 -9.93 -8.02 -8.75
N PRO A 182 -11.13 -7.94 -8.16
CA PRO A 182 -11.33 -8.33 -6.77
C PRO A 182 -11.07 -9.83 -6.56
#